data_AF-A0A146KPY4-F1
#
_entry.id   AF-A0A146KPY4-F1
#
_cell.length_a   1.000
_cell.length_b   1.000
_cell.length_c   1.000
_cell.angle_alpha   90.00
_cell.angle_beta   90.00
_cell.angle_gamma   90.00
#
_symmetry.space_group_name_H-M   'P 1'
#
loop_
_entity.id
_entity.type
_entity.pdbx_description
1 polymer ?
#
loop_
_entity_poly.entity_id
_entity_poly.type
_entity_poly.pdbx_seq_one_letter_code
_entity_poly.pdbx_strand_id
1 'polypeptide(L)'
;HFVCSLATSIHNQREKNGDFKLAFVKNKLVEKHFKATVGSETISLQPFMNDVIEQKVVLGRSTLYVPQEHVNYMKSQEPLVREQLSRAVLLAISCIDLVLTKAELFDDVLNKNS
;
A
#
# COMPACT_ATOMS: atom_id res chain seq x y z
N HIS A 1 18.46 10.49 -7.35
CA HIS A 1 18.16 11.93 -7.42
C HIS A 1 16.72 12.26 -7.06
N PHE A 2 15.71 11.77 -7.78
CA PHE A 2 14.29 12.11 -7.54
C PHE A 2 13.79 11.81 -6.12
N VAL A 3 14.16 10.66 -5.55
CA VAL A 3 13.78 10.25 -4.18
C VAL A 3 14.32 11.23 -3.13
N CYS A 4 15.56 11.70 -3.29
CA CYS A 4 16.14 12.70 -2.40
C CYS A 4 15.43 14.05 -2.55
N SER A 5 15.11 14.47 -3.77
CA SER A 5 14.36 15.71 -4.01
C SER A 5 12.95 15.68 -3.44
N LEU A 6 12.24 14.55 -3.55
CA LEU A 6 10.91 14.37 -2.96
C LEU A 6 10.99 14.38 -1.42
N ALA A 7 11.96 13.66 -0.84
CA ALA A 7 12.19 13.65 0.60
C ALA A 7 12.52 15.06 1.12
N THR A 8 13.39 15.81 0.42
CA THR A 8 13.71 17.21 0.74
C THR A 8 12.51 18.14 0.57
N SER A 9 11.69 17.96 -0.47
CA SER A 9 10.51 18.80 -0.67
C SER A 9 9.43 18.55 0.39
N ILE A 10 9.23 17.29 0.79
CA ILE A 10 8.33 16.93 1.90
C ILE A 10 8.89 17.46 3.22
N HIS A 11 10.21 17.35 3.44
CA HIS A 11 10.91 17.89 4.61
C HIS A 11 10.78 19.42 4.72
N ASN A 12 10.86 20.14 3.61
CA ASN A 12 10.76 21.60 3.59
C ASN A 12 9.34 22.12 3.87
N GLN A 13 8.30 21.27 3.76
CA GLN A 13 6.90 21.69 3.97
C GLN A 13 6.42 21.56 5.43
N ARG A 14 7.08 20.78 6.32
CA ARG A 14 6.79 20.63 7.78
C ARG A 14 8.03 20.01 8.46
N GLU A 15 8.57 20.47 9.60
CA GLU A 15 7.93 20.94 10.84
C GLU A 15 8.78 21.96 11.65
N LYS A 16 8.09 22.80 12.43
CA LYS A 16 8.63 23.60 13.56
C LYS A 16 9.01 22.75 14.80
N ASN A 17 8.74 21.43 14.80
CA ASN A 17 8.88 20.54 15.95
C ASN A 17 9.82 19.33 15.74
N GLY A 18 10.36 19.12 14.54
CA GLY A 18 11.43 18.15 14.30
C GLY A 18 11.02 16.68 14.07
N ASP A 19 9.73 16.34 14.07
CA ASP A 19 9.30 14.95 13.82
C ASP A 19 9.20 14.66 12.31
N PHE A 20 10.06 13.76 11.84
CA PHE A 20 10.09 13.34 10.44
C PHE A 20 9.33 12.02 10.26
N LYS A 21 8.18 12.05 9.58
CA LYS A 21 7.33 10.86 9.34
C LYS A 21 7.39 10.39 7.88
N LEU A 22 8.59 10.07 7.39
CA LEU A 22 8.78 9.44 6.08
C LEU A 22 9.25 7.99 6.25
N ALA A 23 8.64 7.07 5.52
CA ALA A 23 9.07 5.67 5.48
C ALA A 23 9.44 5.27 4.05
N PHE A 24 10.63 4.68 3.89
CA PHE A 24 11.03 4.05 2.64
C PHE A 24 10.62 2.59 2.67
N VAL A 25 9.80 2.19 1.69
CA VAL A 25 9.28 0.82 1.60
C VAL A 25 10.03 0.07 0.53
N LYS A 26 10.34 -1.21 0.80
CA LYS A 26 11.01 -2.08 -0.18
C LYS A 26 10.12 -2.26 -1.41
N ASN A 27 10.73 -2.17 -2.60
CA ASN A 27 10.02 -2.19 -3.88
C ASN A 27 9.25 -3.50 -4.18
N LYS A 28 9.56 -4.60 -3.46
CA LYS A 28 8.93 -5.93 -3.61
C LYS A 28 7.81 -6.21 -2.59
N LEU A 29 7.42 -5.22 -1.78
CA LEU A 29 6.44 -5.45 -0.72
C LEU A 29 5.09 -5.88 -1.28
N VAL A 30 4.60 -5.19 -2.32
CA VAL A 30 3.31 -5.46 -2.95
C VAL A 30 3.27 -6.87 -3.51
N GLU A 31 4.32 -7.23 -4.26
CA GLU A 31 4.49 -8.53 -4.88
C GLU A 31 4.46 -9.65 -3.86
N LYS A 32 5.15 -9.47 -2.73
CA LYS A 32 5.15 -10.46 -1.65
C LYS A 32 3.79 -10.54 -0.95
N HIS A 33 3.14 -9.40 -0.70
CA HIS A 33 1.88 -9.33 0.04
C HIS A 33 0.70 -9.92 -0.73
N PHE A 34 0.65 -9.66 -2.04
CA PHE A 34 -0.41 -10.11 -2.95
C PHE A 34 -0.03 -11.37 -3.75
N LYS A 35 1.18 -11.91 -3.56
CA LYS A 35 1.73 -13.03 -4.35
C LYS A 35 1.68 -12.74 -5.86
N ALA A 36 1.95 -11.50 -6.24
CA ALA A 36 1.85 -11.01 -7.61
C ALA A 36 3.12 -11.32 -8.44
N THR A 37 3.64 -12.54 -8.34
CA THR A 37 4.82 -12.99 -9.10
C THR A 37 4.62 -14.38 -9.66
N VAL A 38 5.04 -14.59 -10.91
CA VAL A 38 5.17 -15.90 -11.54
C VAL A 38 6.65 -16.10 -11.86
N GLY A 39 7.30 -17.05 -11.17
CA GLY A 39 8.75 -17.19 -11.21
C GLY A 39 9.45 -15.92 -10.70
N SER A 40 10.24 -15.27 -11.56
CA SER A 40 10.92 -14.00 -11.25
C SER A 40 10.18 -12.75 -11.74
N GLU A 41 9.08 -12.92 -12.48
CA GLU A 41 8.37 -11.82 -13.12
C GLU A 41 7.17 -11.35 -12.30
N THR A 42 6.99 -10.04 -12.24
CA THR A 42 5.82 -9.41 -11.62
C THR A 42 4.66 -9.46 -12.61
N ILE A 43 3.53 -10.02 -12.19
CA ILE A 43 2.30 -9.98 -12.99
C ILE A 43 1.57 -8.65 -12.79
N SER A 44 0.62 -8.34 -13.68
CA SER A 44 -0.19 -7.12 -13.54
C SER A 44 -0.93 -7.11 -12.19
N LEU A 45 -0.95 -5.93 -11.59
CA LEU A 45 -1.57 -5.63 -10.31
C LEU A 45 -3.06 -5.26 -10.44
N GLN A 46 -3.53 -4.99 -11.66
CA GLN A 46 -4.92 -4.61 -11.91
C GLN A 46 -5.95 -5.65 -11.45
N PRO A 47 -5.74 -6.98 -11.63
CA PRO A 47 -6.68 -7.98 -11.10
C PRO A 47 -6.87 -7.85 -9.58
N PHE A 48 -5.78 -7.66 -8.84
CA PHE A 48 -5.85 -7.47 -7.38
C PHE A 48 -6.55 -6.16 -7.00
N MET A 49 -6.32 -5.09 -7.76
CA MET A 49 -7.03 -3.82 -7.55
C MET A 49 -8.53 -3.95 -7.82
N ASN A 50 -8.92 -4.71 -8.85
CA ASN A 50 -10.33 -5.00 -9.12
C ASN A 50 -10.96 -5.81 -7.98
N ASP A 51 -10.25 -6.81 -7.45
CA ASP A 51 -10.72 -7.56 -6.29
C ASP A 51 -10.92 -6.66 -5.06
N VAL A 52 -10.04 -5.68 -4.84
CA VAL A 52 -10.19 -4.66 -3.79
C VAL A 52 -11.43 -3.78 -4.05
N ILE A 53 -11.64 -3.29 -5.27
CA ILE A 53 -12.78 -2.44 -5.63
C ILE A 53 -14.10 -3.20 -5.45
N GLU A 54 -14.13 -4.45 -5.88
CA GLU A 54 -15.30 -5.33 -5.80
C GLU A 54 -15.51 -5.86 -4.38
N GLN A 55 -14.63 -5.51 -3.43
CA GLN A 55 -14.64 -5.99 -2.05
C GLN A 55 -14.73 -7.52 -1.98
N LYS A 56 -14.16 -8.19 -2.98
CA LYS A 56 -14.01 -9.64 -2.94
C LYS A 56 -13.15 -9.92 -1.73
N VAL A 57 -13.68 -10.70 -0.80
CA VAL A 57 -12.99 -11.05 0.44
C VAL A 57 -11.79 -11.92 0.09
N VAL A 58 -10.68 -11.28 -0.27
CA VAL A 58 -9.41 -11.94 -0.52
C VAL A 58 -8.69 -11.97 0.82
N LEU A 59 -8.90 -13.06 1.56
CA LEU A 59 -8.04 -13.52 2.67
C LEU A 59 -8.13 -12.77 4.01
N GLY A 60 -9.32 -12.39 4.49
CA GLY A 60 -9.46 -11.84 5.85
C GLY A 60 -8.68 -10.53 6.09
N ARG A 61 -8.51 -9.72 5.04
CA ARG A 61 -7.75 -8.47 5.05
C ARG A 61 -8.66 -7.24 5.04
N SER A 62 -8.07 -6.11 5.39
CA SER A 62 -8.70 -4.78 5.43
C SER A 62 -9.44 -4.45 4.13
N THR A 63 -10.76 -4.34 4.19
CA THR A 63 -11.59 -3.90 3.06
C THR A 63 -11.45 -2.39 2.89
N LEU A 64 -10.97 -1.93 1.74
CA LEU A 64 -10.94 -0.51 1.42
C LEU A 64 -12.21 -0.15 0.64
N TYR A 65 -13.03 0.74 1.21
CA TYR A 65 -14.12 1.34 0.44
C TYR A 65 -13.53 2.33 -0.57
N VAL A 66 -13.76 2.10 -1.86
CA VAL A 66 -13.35 3.01 -2.94
C VAL A 66 -14.61 3.71 -3.47
N PRO A 67 -14.73 5.04 -3.30
CA PRO A 67 -15.78 5.83 -3.92
C PRO A 67 -15.87 5.60 -5.44
N GLN A 68 -17.09 5.53 -5.97
CA GLN A 68 -17.33 5.22 -7.39
C GLN A 68 -16.64 6.22 -8.34
N GLU A 69 -16.52 7.48 -7.94
CA GLU A 69 -15.79 8.51 -8.69
C GLU A 69 -14.31 8.15 -8.91
N HIS A 70 -13.64 7.59 -7.90
CA HIS A 70 -12.24 7.18 -8.01
C HIS A 70 -12.08 5.91 -8.84
N VAL A 71 -13.05 4.99 -8.76
CA VAL A 71 -13.11 3.81 -9.63
C VAL A 71 -13.23 4.25 -11.09
N ASN A 72 -14.14 5.19 -11.38
CA ASN A 72 -14.34 5.71 -12.73
C ASN A 72 -13.10 6.42 -13.27
N TYR A 73 -12.46 7.24 -12.42
CA TYR A 73 -11.21 7.91 -12.77
C TYR A 73 -10.10 6.90 -13.11
N MET A 74 -9.92 5.85 -12.31
CA MET A 74 -8.90 4.83 -12.55
C MET A 74 -9.14 4.08 -13.87
N LYS A 75 -10.41 3.77 -14.18
CA LYS A 75 -10.82 3.12 -15.43
C LYS A 75 -10.63 4.01 -16.66
N SER A 76 -10.66 5.34 -16.51
CA SER A 76 -10.43 6.27 -17.62
C SER A 76 -8.95 6.52 -17.94
N GLN A 77 -8.03 6.07 -17.08
CA GLN A 77 -6.58 6.23 -17.31
C GLN A 77 -6.05 5.20 -18.32
N GLU A 78 -4.95 5.59 -18.99
CA GLU A 78 -4.12 4.72 -19.82
C GLU A 78 -3.61 3.49 -19.05
N PRO A 79 -3.37 2.33 -19.71
CA PRO A 79 -2.99 1.08 -19.05
C PRO A 79 -1.78 1.21 -18.12
N LEU A 80 -0.75 1.95 -18.54
CA LEU A 80 0.46 2.16 -17.73
C LEU A 80 0.16 2.98 -16.47
N VAL A 81 -0.62 4.04 -16.60
CA VAL A 81 -1.01 4.91 -15.47
C VAL A 81 -1.90 4.13 -14.50
N ARG A 82 -2.82 3.32 -15.03
CA ARG A 82 -3.68 2.44 -14.23
C ARG A 82 -2.88 1.43 -13.41
N GLU A 83 -1.83 0.85 -13.99
CA GLU A 83 -0.93 -0.06 -13.29
C GLU A 83 -0.16 0.66 -12.16
N GLN A 84 0.32 1.89 -12.41
CA GLN A 84 1.00 2.71 -11.39
C GLN A 84 0.07 3.07 -10.23
N LEU A 85 -1.18 3.47 -10.53
CA LEU A 85 -2.21 3.72 -9.52
C LEU A 85 -2.49 2.48 -8.69
N SER A 86 -2.67 1.32 -9.35
CA SER A 86 -2.88 0.04 -8.68
C SER A 86 -1.73 -0.29 -7.73
N ARG A 87 -0.47 -0.13 -8.18
CA ARG A 87 0.71 -0.33 -7.34
C ARG A 87 0.70 0.59 -6.11
N ALA A 88 0.38 1.86 -6.27
CA ALA A 88 0.37 2.82 -5.17
C ALA A 88 -0.67 2.47 -4.10
N VAL A 89 -1.89 2.12 -4.52
CA VAL A 89 -2.97 1.73 -3.60
C VAL A 89 -2.63 0.42 -2.89
N LEU A 90 -2.20 -0.61 -3.62
CA LEU A 90 -1.85 -1.90 -3.03
C LEU A 90 -0.63 -1.81 -2.11
N LEU A 91 0.30 -0.89 -2.37
CA LEU A 91 1.40 -0.59 -1.46
C LEU A 91 0.90 0.00 -0.15
N ALA A 92 -0.02 0.97 -0.20
CA ALA A 92 -0.62 1.55 0.99
C ALA A 92 -1.34 0.49 1.82
N ILE A 93 -2.15 -0.38 1.18
CA ILE A 93 -2.83 -1.50 1.84
C ILE A 93 -1.80 -2.44 2.51
N SER A 94 -0.75 -2.83 1.78
CA SER A 94 0.30 -3.72 2.32
C SER A 94 0.99 -3.12 3.55
N CYS A 95 1.23 -1.81 3.54
CA CYS A 95 1.83 -1.10 4.68
C CYS A 95 0.88 -1.07 5.88
N ILE A 96 -0.39 -0.75 5.67
CA ILE A 96 -1.41 -0.71 6.74
C ILE A 96 -1.55 -2.09 7.37
N ASP A 97 -1.76 -3.13 6.56
CA ASP A 97 -1.89 -4.51 7.03
C ASP A 97 -0.65 -4.93 7.86
N LEU A 98 0.56 -4.63 7.39
CA LEU A 98 1.79 -4.99 8.10
C LEU A 98 1.95 -4.28 9.44
N VAL A 99 1.48 -3.03 9.55
CA VAL A 99 1.49 -2.28 10.82
C VAL A 99 0.43 -2.85 11.77
N LEU A 100 -0.77 -3.13 11.29
CA LEU A 100 -1.86 -3.68 12.09
C LEU A 100 -1.52 -5.07 12.63
N THR A 101 -1.04 -5.99 11.78
CA THR A 101 -0.63 -7.34 12.24
C THR A 101 0.48 -7.28 13.29
N LYS A 102 1.42 -6.33 13.16
CA LYS A 102 2.45 -6.15 14.19
C LYS A 102 1.86 -5.64 15.50
N ALA A 103 0.91 -4.71 15.46
CA ALA A 103 0.26 -4.19 16.66
C ALA A 103 -0.47 -5.30 17.43
N GLU A 104 -1.22 -6.16 16.73
CA GLU A 104 -1.89 -7.32 17.33
C GLU A 104 -0.91 -8.28 18.02
N LEU A 105 0.22 -8.57 17.38
CA LEU A 105 1.29 -9.38 17.97
C LEU A 105 1.91 -8.76 19.23
N PHE A 106 2.00 -7.42 19.31
CA PHE A 106 2.50 -6.73 20.50
C PHE A 106 1.49 -6.81 21.65
N ASP A 107 0.21 -6.60 21.37
CA ASP A 107 -0.86 -6.68 22.38
C ASP A 107 -0.99 -8.11 22.94
N ASP A 108 -0.83 -9.14 22.09
CA ASP A 108 -0.81 -10.55 22.52
C ASP A 108 0.38 -10.88 23.43
N VAL A 109 1.55 -10.27 23.20
CA VAL A 109 2.75 -10.45 24.04
C VAL A 109 2.59 -9.74 25.39
N LEU A 110 1.97 -8.57 25.42
CA LEU A 110 1.70 -7.84 26.67
C LEU A 110 0.67 -8.58 27.53
N ASN A 111 -0.40 -9.09 26.93
CA ASN A 111 -1.45 -9.83 27.64
C ASN A 111 -1.01 -11.21 28.14
N LYS A 112 -0.03 -11.87 27.50
CA LYS A 112 0.53 -13.15 27.98
C LYS A 112 1.52 -12.99 29.13
N ASN A 113 2.03 -11.78 29.37
CA ASN A 113 2.98 -11.46 30.43
C ASN A 113 2.34 -10.71 31.61
N SER A 114 1.00 -10.63 31.63
CA SER A 114 0.16 -10.09 32.70
C SER A 114 -0.48 -11.23 33.49
#